data_AF-A0A9X1UL34-F1
#
_entry.id   AF-A0A9X1UL34-F1
#
_cell.length_a   1.000
_cell.length_b   1.000
_cell.length_c   1.000
_cell.angle_alpha   90.00
_cell.angle_beta   90.00
_cell.angle_gamma   90.00
#
_symmetry.space_group_name_H-M   'P 1'
#
loop_
_entity.id
_entity.type
_entity.pdbx_description
1 polymer ?
#
loop_
_entity_poly.entity_id
_entity_poly.type
_entity_poly.pdbx_seq_one_letter_code
_entity_poly.pdbx_strand_id
1 'polypeptide(L)'
;MSNNKKPPVDSSFDPSIPEDENNKSSGGSLFDPSIPEDGVALPDDESEIGGDIYNSHLPSTADIAIAAREAFTDKLPEEAIQNVIHASAEINDSVRRVMHEHMNLGFKFGEVIRYVQTFYATTFGNSPKTRERATRDAIAYLESLHRISKGKILLHLKAYARFNENADAVEFLRLTDMQYLLASDVGDDIVEQIIEKRKEDPEMSTRAARDLIALLRQQRDRIEADKEELASVNDEYAGLMEQFNSATSETNRLKQEIERLRLNQKTAQDATDRLRNELTLSSQSASALHQELHSTQAQLDVARRENGDLRARKPDMQDPQVKQDLKRMEDLYDELREKKRELDAELEEKSKRRAQLEAELEEGTAAVEAARRLDEEMSALVKEFSAFAQRYNSAQLLCTADGNPARFRPLFQALGDLVGKFHIEITAALKAA
;
A
#
# COMPACT_ATOMS: atom_id res chain seq x y z
N MET A 1 -7.70 5.40 -49.43
CA MET A 1 -8.99 6.02 -49.81
C MET A 1 -10.06 5.54 -48.84
N SER A 2 -10.93 6.46 -48.41
CA SER A 2 -12.07 6.30 -47.46
C SER A 2 -11.67 6.09 -45.99
N ASN A 3 -12.21 6.79 -44.99
CA ASN A 3 -13.34 7.73 -44.96
C ASN A 3 -13.29 8.66 -43.71
N ASN A 4 -13.71 9.92 -43.93
CA ASN A 4 -14.50 10.83 -43.06
C ASN A 4 -14.19 11.00 -41.56
N LYS A 5 -13.88 12.25 -41.17
CA LYS A 5 -14.83 13.17 -40.48
C LYS A 5 -14.27 14.58 -40.31
N LYS A 6 -15.10 15.59 -40.64
CA LYS A 6 -14.97 17.00 -40.27
C LYS A 6 -15.51 17.23 -38.83
N PRO A 7 -15.01 18.25 -38.09
CA PRO A 7 -15.67 18.89 -36.94
C PRO A 7 -16.45 20.14 -37.42
N PRO A 8 -16.98 21.06 -36.58
CA PRO A 8 -17.14 21.10 -35.11
C PRO A 8 -18.61 21.40 -34.67
N VAL A 9 -18.93 21.25 -33.38
CA VAL A 9 -20.11 21.90 -32.78
C VAL A 9 -19.69 22.51 -31.45
N ASP A 10 -20.13 23.76 -31.30
CA ASP A 10 -19.87 24.70 -30.22
C ASP A 10 -20.29 24.24 -28.82
N SER A 11 -19.56 24.84 -27.90
CA SER A 11 -19.79 25.01 -26.47
C SER A 11 -21.25 25.26 -26.06
N SER A 12 -21.78 24.37 -25.23
CA SER A 12 -22.74 24.70 -24.18
C SER A 12 -22.09 24.40 -22.83
N PHE A 13 -21.62 25.46 -22.18
CA PHE A 13 -21.06 25.50 -20.85
C PHE A 13 -22.21 25.46 -19.84
N ASP A 14 -22.32 24.38 -19.08
CA ASP A 14 -23.23 24.24 -17.94
C ASP A 14 -22.39 24.20 -16.65
N PRO A 15 -22.38 25.26 -15.82
CA PRO A 15 -21.59 25.30 -14.61
C PRO A 15 -22.50 25.02 -13.41
N SER A 16 -22.82 23.76 -13.18
CA SER A 16 -23.45 23.33 -11.92
C SER A 16 -23.01 21.90 -11.61
N ILE A 17 -21.93 21.76 -10.83
CA ILE A 17 -21.65 20.74 -9.79
C ILE A 17 -20.14 20.85 -9.47
N PRO A 18 -19.74 21.46 -8.34
CA PRO A 18 -18.43 21.23 -7.76
C PRO A 18 -18.48 20.01 -6.83
N GLU A 19 -17.62 19.05 -7.16
CA GLU A 19 -16.66 18.36 -6.28
C GLU A 19 -17.03 18.27 -4.77
N ASP A 20 -17.37 17.06 -4.35
CA ASP A 20 -17.35 16.63 -2.94
C ASP A 20 -15.90 16.59 -2.43
N GLU A 21 -15.43 17.71 -1.88
CA GLU A 21 -14.30 17.72 -0.96
C GLU A 21 -14.77 17.42 0.46
N ASN A 22 -14.22 16.32 0.98
CA ASN A 22 -13.97 16.03 2.39
C ASN A 22 -14.12 17.23 3.34
N ASN A 23 -15.11 17.15 4.23
CA ASN A 23 -14.99 17.80 5.54
C ASN A 23 -15.46 16.84 6.64
N LYS A 24 -14.49 16.09 7.19
CA LYS A 24 -14.58 15.50 8.53
C LYS A 24 -14.75 16.64 9.53
N SER A 25 -15.99 17.02 9.82
CA SER A 25 -16.29 17.80 11.02
C SER A 25 -16.31 16.85 12.21
N SER A 26 -15.18 16.76 12.90
CA SER A 26 -15.11 16.29 14.28
C SER A 26 -16.14 17.08 15.10
N GLY A 27 -17.18 16.39 15.56
CA GLY A 27 -18.32 16.96 16.29
C GLY A 27 -17.92 17.48 17.67
N GLY A 28 -17.43 18.70 17.73
CA GLY A 28 -17.60 19.57 18.89
C GLY A 28 -18.81 20.45 18.62
N SER A 29 -20.00 20.00 18.98
CA SER A 29 -21.21 20.83 18.94
C SER A 29 -21.00 22.04 19.85
N LEU A 30 -20.72 23.19 19.24
CA LEU A 30 -20.72 24.48 19.91
C LEU A 30 -22.16 24.77 20.32
N PHE A 31 -22.48 24.50 21.59
CA PHE A 31 -23.75 24.77 22.24
C PHE A 31 -24.41 26.06 21.70
N ASP A 32 -25.48 25.89 20.92
CA ASP A 32 -26.35 26.97 20.48
C ASP A 32 -27.59 27.01 21.39
N PRO A 33 -27.64 27.89 22.40
CA PRO A 33 -28.78 28.01 23.31
C PRO A 33 -30.11 28.38 22.62
N SER A 34 -30.11 28.62 21.30
CA SER A 34 -31.29 28.96 20.51
C SER A 34 -32.05 27.78 19.91
N ILE A 35 -31.58 26.53 20.04
CA ILE A 35 -32.31 25.35 19.57
C ILE A 35 -33.26 24.87 20.68
N PRO A 36 -34.59 24.82 20.46
CA PRO A 36 -35.52 24.18 21.39
C PRO A 36 -35.32 22.66 21.36
N GLU A 37 -35.16 22.03 22.52
CA GLU A 37 -35.30 20.58 22.64
C GLU A 37 -36.81 20.28 22.72
N ASP A 38 -37.31 19.56 21.71
CA ASP A 38 -38.67 19.04 21.71
C ASP A 38 -38.77 17.89 22.74
N GLY A 39 -39.63 18.03 23.74
CA GLY A 39 -40.05 16.92 24.59
C GLY A 39 -39.87 17.04 26.11
N VAL A 40 -39.59 18.22 26.66
CA VAL A 40 -39.49 18.39 28.13
C VAL A 40 -40.86 18.22 28.79
N ALA A 41 -41.16 17.01 29.26
CA ALA A 41 -42.19 16.77 30.26
C ALA A 41 -41.67 17.25 31.61
N LEU A 42 -42.38 18.21 32.22
CA LEU A 42 -42.18 18.54 33.63
C LEU A 42 -42.63 17.32 34.46
N PRO A 43 -41.85 16.85 35.44
CA PRO A 43 -42.34 15.85 36.39
C PRO A 43 -43.40 16.51 37.28
N ASP A 44 -44.63 16.00 37.23
CA ASP A 44 -45.79 16.55 37.92
C ASP A 44 -45.90 16.13 39.41
N ASP A 45 -44.97 15.36 39.97
CA ASP A 45 -45.03 14.99 41.39
C ASP A 45 -43.65 14.75 42.01
N GLU A 46 -43.29 15.54 43.02
CA GLU A 46 -42.07 15.42 43.83
C GLU A 46 -42.10 14.19 44.78
N SER A 47 -43.16 13.38 44.73
CA SER A 47 -43.45 12.33 45.71
C SER A 47 -43.24 10.89 45.22
N GLU A 48 -42.93 10.66 43.94
CA GLU A 48 -42.71 9.32 43.36
C GLU A 48 -41.24 9.00 43.00
N ILE A 49 -40.28 9.83 43.40
CA ILE A 49 -38.86 9.47 43.37
C ILE A 49 -38.59 8.58 44.58
N GLY A 50 -38.89 7.28 44.42
CA GLY A 50 -38.83 6.25 45.45
C GLY A 50 -37.52 6.22 46.24
N GLY A 51 -37.65 6.31 47.56
CA GLY A 51 -36.59 6.52 48.55
C GLY A 51 -35.59 5.40 48.80
N ASP A 52 -35.26 4.55 47.81
CA ASP A 52 -34.26 3.48 48.01
C ASP A 52 -33.27 3.27 46.86
N ILE A 53 -33.35 4.03 45.76
CA ILE A 53 -32.39 3.92 44.65
C ILE A 53 -31.15 4.83 44.86
N TYR A 54 -31.29 5.86 45.71
CA TYR A 54 -30.38 7.02 45.78
C TYR A 54 -29.44 7.04 47.00
N ASN A 55 -29.16 5.86 47.59
CA ASN A 55 -28.63 5.71 48.95
C ASN A 55 -27.17 5.22 49.05
N SER A 56 -26.38 5.12 47.96
CA SER A 56 -25.09 4.40 48.04
C SER A 56 -23.88 5.22 48.53
N HIS A 57 -23.91 6.56 48.49
CA HIS A 57 -22.74 7.40 48.80
C HIS A 57 -22.84 8.22 50.10
N LEU A 58 -24.04 8.30 50.69
CA LEU A 58 -24.26 8.92 51.99
C LEU A 58 -24.57 7.81 52.98
N PRO A 59 -24.08 7.89 54.23
CA PRO A 59 -24.31 6.84 55.22
C PRO A 59 -25.81 6.61 55.38
N SER A 60 -26.22 5.34 55.37
CA SER A 60 -27.64 5.02 55.54
C SER A 60 -28.12 5.49 56.90
N THR A 61 -29.43 5.64 57.07
CA THR A 61 -30.01 5.97 58.39
C THR A 61 -29.58 4.96 59.47
N ALA A 62 -29.34 3.70 59.09
CA ALA A 62 -28.80 2.67 59.97
C ALA A 62 -27.33 2.94 60.35
N ASP A 63 -26.48 3.31 59.39
CA ASP A 63 -25.06 3.64 59.63
C ASP A 63 -24.92 4.90 60.50
N ILE A 64 -25.76 5.91 60.23
CA ILE A 64 -25.85 7.13 61.05
C ILE A 64 -26.25 6.76 62.48
N ALA A 65 -27.23 5.87 62.66
CA ALA A 65 -27.69 5.45 63.98
C ALA A 65 -26.61 4.68 64.74
N ILE A 66 -25.85 3.80 64.07
CA ILE A 66 -24.73 3.08 64.66
C ILE A 66 -23.63 4.07 65.08
N ALA A 67 -23.20 4.94 64.17
CA ALA A 67 -22.14 5.91 64.42
C ALA A 67 -22.51 6.91 65.54
N ALA A 68 -23.75 7.41 65.54
CA ALA A 68 -24.24 8.32 66.57
C ALA A 68 -24.28 7.65 67.96
N ARG A 69 -24.73 6.39 68.02
CA ARG A 69 -24.72 5.62 69.26
C ARG A 69 -23.28 5.32 69.71
N GLU A 70 -22.40 4.86 68.85
CA GLU A 70 -20.99 4.62 69.22
C GLU A 70 -20.28 5.88 69.74
N ALA A 71 -20.54 7.04 69.13
CA ALA A 71 -19.90 8.29 69.51
C ALA A 71 -20.44 8.91 70.82
N PHE A 72 -21.74 8.71 71.10
CA PHE A 72 -22.47 9.49 72.10
C PHE A 72 -23.23 8.69 73.17
N THR A 73 -23.31 7.35 73.11
CA THR A 73 -24.08 6.53 74.07
C THR A 73 -23.71 6.79 75.53
N ASP A 74 -22.42 6.98 75.84
CA ASP A 74 -21.96 7.23 77.21
C ASP A 74 -22.01 8.72 77.63
N LYS A 75 -22.41 9.62 76.71
CA LYS A 75 -22.29 11.07 76.88
C LYS A 75 -23.63 11.81 76.81
N LEU A 76 -24.60 11.28 76.08
CA LEU A 76 -25.89 11.91 75.81
C LEU A 76 -27.04 10.95 76.12
N PRO A 77 -28.21 11.45 76.55
CA PRO A 77 -29.42 10.64 76.67
C PRO A 77 -29.91 10.18 75.28
N GLU A 78 -30.58 9.03 75.21
CA GLU A 78 -31.04 8.42 73.95
C GLU A 78 -31.91 9.38 73.12
N GLU A 79 -32.74 10.22 73.75
CA GLU A 79 -33.55 11.22 73.04
C GLU A 79 -32.67 12.26 72.30
N ALA A 80 -31.56 12.70 72.91
CA ALA A 80 -30.61 13.59 72.24
C ALA A 80 -29.85 12.87 71.12
N ILE A 81 -29.55 11.58 71.28
CA ILE A 81 -28.92 10.75 70.23
C ILE A 81 -29.89 10.59 69.04
N GLN A 82 -31.18 10.36 69.28
CA GLN A 82 -32.20 10.31 68.22
C GLN A 82 -32.32 11.64 67.47
N ASN A 83 -32.27 12.78 68.17
CA ASN A 83 -32.25 14.09 67.51
C ASN A 83 -30.98 14.29 66.66
N VAL A 84 -29.82 13.81 67.10
CA VAL A 84 -28.58 13.83 66.31
C VAL A 84 -28.69 12.93 65.08
N ILE A 85 -29.30 11.75 65.19
CA ILE A 85 -29.55 10.85 64.05
C ILE A 85 -30.46 11.53 63.03
N HIS A 86 -31.56 12.13 63.48
CA HIS A 86 -32.50 12.87 62.62
C HIS A 86 -31.81 14.03 61.90
N ALA A 87 -31.10 14.89 62.64
CA ALA A 87 -30.38 16.02 62.06
C ALA A 87 -29.30 15.56 61.07
N SER A 88 -28.65 14.43 61.33
CA SER A 88 -27.64 13.86 60.42
C SER A 88 -28.26 13.31 59.14
N ALA A 89 -29.45 12.70 59.22
CA ALA A 89 -30.21 12.29 58.04
C ALA A 89 -30.67 13.51 57.20
N GLU A 90 -31.12 14.59 57.85
CA GLU A 90 -31.46 15.85 57.17
C GLU A 90 -30.26 16.50 56.47
N ILE A 91 -29.05 16.36 57.04
CA ILE A 91 -27.81 16.81 56.39
C ILE A 91 -27.58 16.02 55.09
N ASN A 92 -27.77 14.71 55.10
CA ASN A 92 -27.65 13.89 53.90
C ASN A 92 -28.65 14.33 52.81
N ASP A 93 -29.90 14.57 53.18
CA ASP A 93 -30.90 15.07 52.24
C ASP A 93 -30.57 16.47 51.71
N SER A 94 -30.00 17.32 52.56
CA SER A 94 -29.56 18.67 52.15
C SER A 94 -28.41 18.59 51.13
N VAL A 95 -27.47 17.67 51.31
CA VAL A 95 -26.36 17.45 50.36
C VAL A 95 -26.88 17.00 49.00
N ARG A 96 -27.87 16.09 48.96
CA ARG A 96 -28.53 15.67 47.71
C ARG A 96 -29.21 16.83 47.00
N ARG A 97 -29.99 17.63 47.75
CA ARG A 97 -30.67 18.81 47.19
C ARG A 97 -29.67 19.79 46.59
N VAL A 98 -28.51 20.01 47.22
CA VAL A 98 -27.48 20.92 46.69
C VAL A 98 -26.99 20.50 45.31
N MET A 99 -26.85 19.20 45.03
CA MET A 99 -26.41 18.72 43.71
C MET A 99 -27.48 18.95 42.63
N HIS A 100 -28.74 18.63 42.92
CA HIS A 100 -29.85 18.94 42.02
C HIS A 100 -30.01 20.45 41.82
N GLU A 101 -29.78 21.25 42.86
CA GLU A 101 -29.84 22.70 42.75
C GLU A 101 -28.72 23.27 41.87
N HIS A 102 -27.59 22.59 41.72
CA HIS A 102 -26.59 23.00 40.73
C HIS A 102 -27.09 22.85 39.29
N MET A 103 -27.87 21.82 39.00
CA MET A 103 -28.51 21.62 37.69
C MET A 103 -29.64 22.63 37.48
N ASN A 104 -30.51 22.79 38.48
CA ASN A 104 -31.59 23.78 38.45
C ASN A 104 -31.05 25.21 38.26
N LEU A 105 -29.96 25.56 38.94
CA LEU A 105 -29.31 26.85 38.77
C LEU A 105 -28.79 27.04 37.33
N GLY A 106 -28.19 26.01 36.73
CA GLY A 106 -27.78 26.01 35.33
C GLY A 106 -28.95 26.23 34.37
N PHE A 107 -30.07 25.53 34.59
CA PHE A 107 -31.31 25.71 33.85
C PHE A 107 -31.83 27.15 33.95
N LYS A 108 -31.94 27.71 35.17
CA LYS A 108 -32.42 29.08 35.39
C LYS A 108 -31.52 30.15 34.76
N PHE A 109 -30.20 29.97 34.80
CA PHE A 109 -29.29 30.85 34.06
C PHE A 109 -29.54 30.76 32.55
N GLY A 110 -29.76 29.55 32.02
CA GLY A 110 -30.13 29.31 30.63
C GLY A 110 -31.42 30.02 30.24
N GLU A 111 -32.47 29.92 31.06
CA GLU A 111 -33.75 30.61 30.83
C GLU A 111 -33.56 32.12 30.68
N VAL A 112 -32.85 32.76 31.61
CA VAL A 112 -32.60 34.21 31.55
C VAL A 112 -31.85 34.60 30.27
N ILE A 113 -30.81 33.85 29.91
CA ILE A 113 -30.05 34.09 28.69
C ILE A 113 -30.96 33.96 27.45
N ARG A 114 -31.81 32.92 27.39
CA ARG A 114 -32.75 32.70 26.27
C ARG A 114 -33.80 33.81 26.15
N TYR A 115 -34.32 34.31 27.27
CA TYR A 115 -35.25 35.45 27.26
C TYR A 115 -34.61 36.70 26.66
N VAL A 116 -33.39 37.03 27.10
CA VAL A 116 -32.66 38.20 26.56
C VAL A 116 -32.31 38.00 25.08
N GLN A 117 -31.87 36.80 24.69
CA GLN A 117 -31.58 36.46 23.30
C GLN A 117 -32.81 36.59 22.40
N THR A 118 -33.96 36.07 22.82
CA THR A 118 -35.22 36.16 22.07
C THR A 118 -35.63 37.61 21.85
N PHE A 119 -35.53 38.44 22.91
CA PHE A 119 -35.83 39.86 22.82
C PHE A 119 -34.88 40.59 21.86
N TYR A 120 -33.58 40.33 21.96
CA TYR A 120 -32.56 40.93 21.08
C TYR A 120 -32.72 40.50 19.63
N ALA A 121 -33.04 39.22 19.38
CA ALA A 121 -33.29 38.70 18.03
C ALA A 121 -34.52 39.37 17.39
N THR A 122 -35.57 39.61 18.17
CA THR A 122 -36.78 40.31 17.71
C THR A 122 -36.52 41.79 17.41
N THR A 123 -35.70 42.45 18.24
CA THR A 123 -35.48 43.90 18.18
C THR A 123 -34.39 44.30 17.18
N PHE A 124 -33.31 43.53 17.11
CA PHE A 124 -32.09 43.87 16.37
C PHE A 124 -31.76 42.88 15.24
N GLY A 125 -32.65 41.91 15.00
CA GLY A 125 -32.47 40.84 14.03
C GLY A 125 -31.68 39.64 14.57
N ASN A 126 -32.06 38.44 14.13
CA ASN A 126 -31.42 37.20 14.52
C ASN A 126 -30.08 37.02 13.78
N SER A 127 -28.98 37.46 14.40
CA SER A 127 -27.62 37.27 13.89
C SER A 127 -26.70 36.69 14.98
N PRO A 128 -25.61 35.99 14.63
CA PRO A 128 -24.64 35.50 15.61
C PRO A 128 -24.09 36.62 16.52
N LYS A 129 -23.80 37.80 15.93
CA LYS A 129 -23.33 38.98 16.68
C LYS A 129 -24.38 39.49 17.68
N THR A 130 -25.65 39.47 17.29
CA THR A 130 -26.77 39.85 18.18
C THR A 130 -26.91 38.88 19.34
N ARG A 131 -26.81 37.57 19.08
CA ARG A 131 -26.87 36.52 20.11
C ARG A 131 -25.72 36.60 21.10
N GLU A 132 -24.48 36.77 20.61
CA GLU A 132 -23.30 36.94 21.45
C GLU A 132 -23.41 38.17 22.36
N ARG A 133 -23.92 39.29 21.81
CA ARG A 133 -24.19 40.50 22.59
C ARG A 133 -25.23 40.24 23.68
N ALA A 134 -26.36 39.63 23.33
CA ALA A 134 -27.42 39.28 24.27
C ALA A 134 -26.92 38.38 25.40
N THR A 135 -26.13 37.34 25.07
CA THR A 135 -25.51 36.46 26.07
C THR A 135 -24.56 37.20 26.99
N ARG A 136 -23.73 38.10 26.44
CA ARG A 136 -22.81 38.92 27.24
C ARG A 136 -23.56 39.80 28.24
N ASP A 137 -24.60 40.49 27.78
CA ASP A 137 -25.38 41.41 28.60
C ASP A 137 -26.19 40.65 29.67
N ALA A 138 -26.78 39.50 29.33
CA ALA A 138 -27.46 38.63 30.28
C ALA A 138 -26.54 38.08 31.38
N ILE A 139 -25.32 37.64 31.01
CA ILE A 139 -24.34 37.16 31.98
C ILE A 139 -23.87 38.31 32.89
N ALA A 140 -23.61 39.50 32.33
CA ALA A 140 -23.22 40.66 33.14
C ALA A 140 -24.31 41.06 34.13
N TYR A 141 -25.58 40.99 33.72
CA TYR A 141 -26.72 41.18 34.60
C TYR A 141 -26.74 40.15 35.74
N LEU A 142 -26.66 38.86 35.43
CA LEU A 142 -26.67 37.77 36.42
C LEU A 142 -25.48 37.89 37.39
N GLU A 143 -24.30 38.25 36.90
CA GLU A 143 -23.09 38.47 37.70
C GLU A 143 -23.29 39.64 38.68
N SER A 144 -23.85 40.76 38.21
CA SER A 144 -24.10 41.93 39.06
C SER A 144 -25.19 41.69 40.12
N LEU A 145 -26.26 40.98 39.76
CA LEU A 145 -27.42 40.75 40.62
C LEU A 145 -27.10 39.72 41.72
N HIS A 146 -26.56 38.56 41.33
CA HIS A 146 -26.35 37.44 42.26
C HIS A 146 -24.95 37.44 42.88
N ARG A 147 -24.05 38.34 42.46
CA ARG A 147 -22.64 38.37 42.88
C ARG A 147 -21.92 37.03 42.64
N ILE A 148 -22.34 36.32 41.59
CA ILE A 148 -21.74 35.07 41.14
C ILE A 148 -20.83 35.40 39.96
N SER A 149 -19.58 34.95 40.00
CA SER A 149 -18.64 35.23 38.91
C SER A 149 -19.13 34.65 37.58
N LYS A 150 -18.85 35.35 36.49
CA LYS A 150 -19.11 34.86 35.12
C LYS A 150 -18.63 33.42 34.90
N GLY A 151 -17.45 33.07 35.40
CA GLY A 151 -16.90 31.71 35.27
C GLY A 151 -17.77 30.65 35.93
N LYS A 152 -18.33 30.94 37.10
CA LYS A 152 -19.23 30.01 37.82
C LYS A 152 -20.60 29.91 37.15
N ILE A 153 -21.14 31.01 36.62
CA ILE A 153 -22.38 30.99 35.81
C ILE A 153 -22.21 30.08 34.59
N LEU A 154 -21.11 30.26 33.85
CA LEU A 154 -20.80 29.44 32.68
C LEU A 154 -20.56 27.97 33.04
N LEU A 155 -19.96 27.69 34.20
CA LEU A 155 -19.78 26.33 34.69
C LEU A 155 -21.13 25.63 34.89
N HIS A 156 -22.06 26.25 35.60
CA HIS A 156 -23.41 25.69 35.82
C HIS A 156 -24.17 25.51 34.52
N LEU A 157 -24.10 26.48 33.61
CA LEU A 157 -24.74 26.39 32.30
C LEU A 157 -24.21 25.20 31.49
N LYS A 158 -22.89 25.05 31.43
CA LYS A 158 -22.23 23.95 30.71
C LYS A 158 -22.47 22.60 31.37
N ALA A 159 -22.44 22.53 32.70
CA ALA A 159 -22.71 21.30 33.45
C ALA A 159 -24.15 20.85 33.23
N TYR A 160 -25.12 21.77 33.29
CA TYR A 160 -26.51 21.48 32.96
C TYR A 160 -26.64 20.96 31.53
N ALA A 161 -26.08 21.66 30.54
CA ALA A 161 -26.18 21.25 29.14
C ALA A 161 -25.53 19.89 28.82
N ARG A 162 -24.59 19.41 29.65
CA ARG A 162 -23.87 18.15 29.41
C ARG A 162 -24.42 16.98 30.22
N PHE A 163 -24.90 17.23 31.44
CA PHE A 163 -25.19 16.16 32.40
C PHE A 163 -26.65 16.08 32.84
N ASN A 164 -27.53 17.03 32.47
CA ASN A 164 -28.93 17.03 32.91
C ASN A 164 -29.70 15.75 32.55
N GLU A 165 -29.42 15.16 31.39
CA GLU A 165 -30.06 13.95 30.88
C GLU A 165 -29.50 12.67 31.51
N ASN A 166 -28.31 12.74 32.12
CA ASN A 166 -27.66 11.60 32.75
C ASN A 166 -27.91 11.64 34.26
N ALA A 167 -28.94 10.91 34.71
CA ALA A 167 -29.33 10.82 36.12
C ALA A 167 -28.16 10.38 37.02
N ASP A 168 -27.34 9.43 36.56
CA ASP A 168 -26.17 8.96 37.30
C ASP A 168 -25.09 10.05 37.41
N ALA A 169 -24.90 10.86 36.37
CA ALA A 169 -23.97 11.98 36.42
C ALA A 169 -24.40 13.01 37.48
N VAL A 170 -25.68 13.32 37.55
CA VAL A 170 -26.24 14.28 38.52
C VAL A 170 -26.13 13.74 39.95
N GLU A 171 -26.29 12.43 40.14
CA GLU A 171 -26.23 11.79 41.44
C GLU A 171 -24.80 11.58 41.96
N PHE A 172 -23.90 11.08 41.12
CA PHE A 172 -22.60 10.58 41.56
C PHE A 172 -21.43 11.54 41.32
N LEU A 173 -21.58 12.52 40.43
CA LEU A 173 -20.52 13.48 40.16
C LEU A 173 -20.68 14.73 41.03
N ARG A 174 -19.56 15.14 41.63
CA ARG A 174 -19.48 16.46 42.27
C ARG A 174 -19.36 17.53 41.20
N LEU A 175 -19.77 18.76 41.51
CA LEU A 175 -19.61 19.90 40.59
C LEU A 175 -18.15 20.08 40.11
N THR A 176 -17.17 19.79 40.96
CA THR A 176 -15.74 19.82 40.59
C THR A 176 -15.35 18.74 39.59
N ASP A 177 -15.96 17.55 39.68
CA ASP A 177 -15.71 16.45 38.76
C ASP A 177 -16.32 16.76 37.40
N MET A 178 -17.57 17.26 37.40
CA MET A 178 -18.22 17.80 36.21
C MET A 178 -17.36 18.86 35.54
N GLN A 179 -16.77 19.80 36.30
CA GLN A 179 -15.87 20.82 35.75
C GLN A 179 -14.70 20.22 34.95
N TYR A 180 -14.07 19.14 35.44
CA TYR A 180 -12.98 18.47 34.71
C TYR A 180 -13.49 17.71 33.49
N LEU A 181 -14.71 17.21 33.54
CA LEU A 181 -15.32 16.47 32.45
C LEU A 181 -15.88 17.39 31.36
N LEU A 182 -16.04 18.70 31.56
CA LEU A 182 -16.60 19.63 30.58
C LEU A 182 -15.70 19.96 29.37
N ALA A 183 -14.44 19.50 29.36
CA ALA A 183 -13.55 19.76 28.23
C ALA A 183 -14.03 19.00 26.98
N SER A 184 -13.88 19.59 25.80
CA SER A 184 -14.44 19.05 24.54
C SER A 184 -13.74 17.78 24.05
N ASP A 185 -12.52 17.53 24.51
CA ASP A 185 -11.74 16.33 24.26
C ASP A 185 -12.23 15.12 25.09
N VAL A 186 -12.99 15.36 26.16
CA VAL A 186 -13.58 14.31 27.00
C VAL A 186 -14.79 13.74 26.28
N GLY A 187 -14.73 12.46 25.92
CA GLY A 187 -15.88 11.72 25.39
C GLY A 187 -16.79 11.20 26.51
N ASP A 188 -17.97 10.73 26.13
CA ASP A 188 -18.95 10.16 27.08
C ASP A 188 -18.45 8.85 27.71
N ASP A 189 -17.54 8.14 27.03
CA ASP A 189 -16.82 6.96 27.53
C ASP A 189 -16.01 7.26 28.81
N ILE A 190 -15.36 8.43 28.85
CA ILE A 190 -14.62 8.87 30.04
C ILE A 190 -15.59 9.31 31.14
N VAL A 191 -16.70 9.96 30.78
CA VAL A 191 -17.73 10.36 31.75
C VAL A 191 -18.32 9.13 32.44
N GLU A 192 -18.71 8.12 31.67
CA GLU A 192 -19.30 6.87 32.18
C GLU A 192 -18.32 6.13 33.10
N GLN A 193 -17.05 5.99 32.71
CA GLN A 193 -16.03 5.38 33.56
C GLN A 193 -15.80 6.12 34.88
N ILE A 194 -15.86 7.46 34.89
CA ILE A 194 -15.74 8.23 36.13
C ILE A 194 -16.98 8.07 37.01
N ILE A 195 -18.17 8.00 36.42
CA ILE A 195 -19.41 7.71 37.13
C ILE A 195 -19.34 6.32 37.76
N GLU A 196 -18.95 5.29 37.01
CA GLU A 196 -18.77 3.93 37.53
C GLU A 196 -17.76 3.90 38.68
N LYS A 197 -16.61 4.59 38.53
CA LYS A 197 -15.61 4.66 39.59
C LYS A 197 -16.10 5.41 40.82
N ARG A 198 -16.95 6.43 40.66
CA ARG A 198 -17.62 7.11 41.77
C ARG A 198 -18.68 6.25 42.45
N LYS A 199 -19.38 5.41 41.69
CA LYS A 199 -20.33 4.42 42.22
C LYS A 199 -19.61 3.34 43.04
N GLU A 200 -18.45 2.88 42.56
CA GLU A 200 -17.61 1.89 43.24
C GLU A 200 -16.88 2.45 44.47
N ASP A 201 -16.36 3.68 44.38
CA ASP A 201 -15.66 4.39 45.45
C ASP A 201 -16.24 5.81 45.66
N PRO A 202 -17.31 5.94 46.46
CA PRO A 202 -17.93 7.23 46.75
C PRO A 202 -17.00 8.23 47.46
N GLU A 203 -16.06 7.72 48.25
CA GLU A 203 -15.08 8.50 49.02
C GLU A 203 -13.89 8.97 48.17
N MET A 204 -13.86 8.61 46.88
CA MET A 204 -12.81 9.02 45.96
C MET A 204 -12.53 10.52 46.07
N SER A 205 -11.27 10.90 46.30
CA SER A 205 -10.93 12.32 46.38
C SER A 205 -11.14 13.00 45.02
N THR A 206 -11.49 14.28 45.01
CA THR A 206 -11.58 15.08 43.77
C THR A 206 -10.25 15.12 43.01
N ARG A 207 -9.13 14.98 43.72
CA ARG A 207 -7.79 14.84 43.12
C ARG A 207 -7.64 13.51 42.39
N ALA A 208 -8.05 12.41 43.01
CA ALA A 208 -8.02 11.09 42.39
C ALA A 208 -8.91 11.03 41.14
N ALA A 209 -10.11 11.62 41.19
CA ALA A 209 -10.99 11.74 40.03
C ALA A 209 -10.32 12.51 38.87
N ARG A 210 -9.67 13.64 39.18
CA ARG A 210 -8.92 14.43 38.20
C ARG A 210 -7.75 13.65 37.59
N ASP A 211 -6.97 12.96 38.42
CA ASP A 211 -5.81 12.20 37.96
C ASP A 211 -6.25 11.01 37.07
N LEU A 212 -7.38 10.37 37.41
CA LEU A 212 -7.99 9.33 36.60
C LEU A 212 -8.49 9.87 35.26
N ILE A 213 -9.18 11.02 35.23
CA ILE A 213 -9.60 11.68 33.98
C ILE A 213 -8.38 11.94 33.08
N ALA A 214 -7.28 12.45 33.64
CA ALA A 214 -6.06 12.72 32.87
C ALA A 214 -5.44 11.42 32.31
N LEU A 215 -5.44 10.35 33.09
CA LEU A 215 -4.95 9.04 32.65
C LEU A 215 -5.81 8.46 31.52
N LEU A 216 -7.14 8.52 31.64
CA LEU A 216 -8.06 8.04 30.61
C LEU A 216 -7.92 8.81 29.30
N ARG A 217 -7.74 10.14 29.37
CA ARG A 217 -7.42 10.95 28.19
C ARG A 217 -6.14 10.49 27.52
N GLN A 218 -5.06 10.33 28.30
CA GLN A 218 -3.79 9.87 27.76
C GLN A 218 -3.89 8.48 27.12
N GLN A 219 -4.68 7.58 27.69
CA GLN A 219 -4.92 6.25 27.11
C GLN A 219 -5.69 6.35 25.79
N ARG A 220 -6.72 7.19 25.72
CA ARG A 220 -7.45 7.44 24.48
C ARG A 220 -6.55 8.01 23.38
N ASP A 221 -5.73 9.01 23.71
CA ASP A 221 -4.79 9.62 22.76
C ASP A 221 -3.79 8.57 22.22
N ARG A 222 -3.33 7.66 23.08
CA ARG A 222 -2.47 6.53 22.66
C ARG A 222 -3.21 5.58 21.74
N ILE A 223 -4.45 5.20 22.06
CA ILE A 223 -5.24 4.30 21.22
C ILE A 223 -5.49 4.93 19.84
N GLU A 224 -5.71 6.24 19.78
CA GLU A 224 -5.88 6.95 18.51
C GLU A 224 -4.58 6.96 17.70
N ALA A 225 -3.44 7.26 18.34
CA ALA A 225 -2.13 7.18 17.69
C ALA A 225 -1.81 5.75 17.21
N ASP A 226 -2.07 4.73 18.02
CA ASP A 226 -1.87 3.32 17.67
C ASP A 226 -2.76 2.91 16.48
N LYS A 227 -3.99 3.43 16.40
CA LYS A 227 -4.89 3.20 15.25
C LYS A 227 -4.37 3.84 13.97
N GLU A 228 -3.83 5.05 14.05
CA GLU A 228 -3.20 5.72 12.91
C GLU A 228 -1.95 4.96 12.45
N GLU A 229 -1.11 4.49 13.38
CA GLU A 229 0.05 3.65 13.08
C GLU A 229 -0.39 2.33 12.41
N LEU A 230 -1.39 1.64 12.96
CA LEU A 230 -1.94 0.42 12.38
C LEU A 230 -2.52 0.64 10.98
N ALA A 231 -3.18 1.77 10.74
CA ALA A 231 -3.68 2.12 9.42
C ALA A 231 -2.52 2.30 8.43
N SER A 232 -1.45 3.01 8.83
CA SER A 232 -0.27 3.19 7.98
C SER A 232 0.44 1.87 7.66
N VAL A 233 0.63 0.99 8.66
CA VAL A 233 1.21 -0.34 8.47
C VAL A 233 0.34 -1.22 7.57
N ASN A 234 -0.98 -1.12 7.69
CA ASN A 234 -1.90 -1.84 6.82
C ASN A 234 -1.82 -1.36 5.36
N ASP A 235 -1.67 -0.05 5.13
CA ASP A 235 -1.46 0.51 3.79
C ASP A 235 -0.11 0.07 3.21
N GLU A 236 0.95 0.04 4.02
CA GLU A 236 2.26 -0.51 3.62
C GLU A 236 2.17 -2.00 3.26
N TYR A 237 1.42 -2.78 4.06
CA TYR A 237 1.20 -4.20 3.78
C TYR A 237 0.41 -4.42 2.49
N ALA A 238 -0.61 -3.60 2.22
CA ALA A 238 -1.35 -3.64 0.97
C ALA A 238 -0.44 -3.34 -0.24
N GLY A 239 0.42 -2.32 -0.12
CA GLY A 239 1.42 -2.00 -1.14
C GLY A 239 2.44 -3.11 -1.36
N LEU A 240 2.92 -3.75 -0.28
CA LEU A 240 3.84 -4.89 -0.38
C LEU A 240 3.16 -6.11 -1.04
N MET A 241 1.88 -6.35 -0.74
CA MET A 241 1.12 -7.44 -1.34
C MET A 241 0.91 -7.21 -2.85
N GLU A 242 0.67 -5.97 -3.27
CA GLU A 242 0.60 -5.60 -4.69
C GLU A 242 1.94 -5.83 -5.40
N GLN A 243 3.06 -5.40 -4.79
CA GLN A 243 4.40 -5.67 -5.32
C GLN A 243 4.68 -7.17 -5.42
N PHE A 244 4.29 -7.96 -4.41
CA PHE A 244 4.44 -9.41 -4.42
C PHE A 244 3.62 -10.06 -5.54
N ASN A 245 2.38 -9.63 -5.75
CA ASN A 245 1.53 -10.11 -6.84
C ASN A 245 2.11 -9.74 -8.21
N SER A 246 2.62 -8.52 -8.37
CA SER A 246 3.30 -8.08 -9.59
C SER A 246 4.55 -8.93 -9.87
N ALA A 247 5.42 -9.12 -8.87
CA ALA A 247 6.62 -9.94 -8.98
C ALA A 247 6.30 -11.41 -9.30
N THR A 248 5.22 -11.94 -8.74
CA THR A 248 4.76 -13.31 -9.04
C THR A 248 4.26 -13.42 -10.48
N SER A 249 3.49 -12.44 -10.96
CA SER A 249 3.04 -12.37 -12.36
C SER A 249 4.23 -12.29 -13.33
N GLU A 250 5.20 -11.44 -13.04
CA GLU A 250 6.42 -11.30 -13.83
C GLU A 250 7.26 -12.57 -13.83
N THR A 251 7.40 -13.23 -12.67
CA THR A 251 8.06 -14.53 -12.56
C THR A 251 7.38 -15.59 -13.44
N ASN A 252 6.06 -15.61 -13.47
CA ASN A 252 5.31 -16.54 -14.32
C ASN A 252 5.49 -16.22 -15.81
N ARG A 253 5.50 -14.94 -16.19
CA ARG A 253 5.80 -14.49 -17.55
C ARG A 253 7.21 -14.91 -17.98
N LEU A 254 8.22 -14.65 -17.15
CA LEU A 254 9.61 -15.03 -17.44
C LEU A 254 9.77 -16.55 -17.57
N LYS A 255 9.08 -17.34 -16.74
CA LYS A 255 9.06 -18.81 -16.90
C LYS A 255 8.52 -19.24 -18.27
N GLN A 256 7.41 -18.65 -18.71
CA GLN A 256 6.84 -18.93 -20.04
C GLN A 256 7.80 -18.52 -21.17
N GLU A 257 8.50 -17.40 -21.01
CA GLU A 257 9.48 -16.92 -21.98
C GLU A 257 10.72 -17.83 -22.05
N ILE A 258 11.22 -18.31 -20.90
CA ILE A 258 12.29 -19.32 -20.83
C ILE A 258 11.87 -20.62 -21.53
N GLU A 259 10.64 -21.10 -21.30
CA GLU A 259 10.12 -22.29 -21.97
C GLU A 259 10.06 -22.10 -23.49
N ARG A 260 9.61 -20.93 -23.95
CA ARG A 260 9.57 -20.58 -25.36
C ARG A 260 10.97 -20.52 -25.98
N LEU A 261 11.93 -19.89 -25.29
CA LEU A 261 13.32 -19.82 -25.74
C LEU A 261 13.96 -21.21 -25.83
N ARG A 262 13.71 -22.09 -24.85
CA ARG A 262 14.16 -23.50 -24.91
C ARG A 262 13.58 -24.24 -26.11
N LEU A 263 12.31 -24.00 -26.43
CA LEU A 263 11.65 -24.63 -27.58
C LEU A 263 12.25 -24.12 -28.90
N ASN A 264 12.47 -22.82 -29.01
CA ASN A 264 13.15 -22.22 -30.15
C ASN A 264 14.59 -22.75 -30.30
N GLN A 265 15.34 -22.85 -29.21
CA GLN A 265 16.69 -23.40 -29.20
C GLN A 265 16.70 -24.85 -29.69
N LYS A 266 15.76 -25.67 -29.23
CA LYS A 266 15.60 -27.04 -29.70
C LYS A 266 15.31 -27.10 -31.20
N THR A 267 14.40 -26.26 -31.70
CA THR A 267 14.12 -26.23 -33.15
C THR A 267 15.32 -25.77 -33.98
N ALA A 268 16.12 -24.83 -33.47
CA ALA A 268 17.35 -24.38 -34.11
C ALA A 268 18.43 -25.48 -34.11
N GLN A 269 18.55 -26.23 -33.00
CA GLN A 269 19.42 -27.41 -32.92
C GLN A 269 18.99 -28.48 -33.94
N ASP A 270 17.70 -28.83 -33.98
CA ASP A 270 17.16 -29.80 -34.94
C ASP A 270 17.40 -29.36 -36.39
N ALA A 271 17.26 -28.06 -36.70
CA ALA A 271 17.56 -27.52 -38.01
C ALA A 271 19.07 -27.60 -38.35
N THR A 272 19.92 -27.32 -37.38
CA THR A 272 21.39 -27.42 -37.53
C THR A 272 21.83 -28.86 -37.76
N ASP A 273 21.24 -29.83 -37.04
CA ASP A 273 21.55 -31.25 -37.21
C ASP A 273 21.08 -31.76 -38.59
N ARG A 274 19.95 -31.26 -39.12
CA ARG A 274 19.54 -31.53 -40.51
C ARG A 274 20.56 -31.00 -41.51
N LEU A 275 21.01 -29.75 -41.36
CA LEU A 275 22.04 -29.16 -42.22
C LEU A 275 23.36 -29.96 -42.15
N ARG A 276 23.77 -30.42 -40.97
CA ARG A 276 24.94 -31.30 -40.81
C ARG A 276 24.77 -32.62 -41.56
N ASN A 277 23.60 -33.24 -41.48
CA ASN A 277 23.31 -34.48 -42.20
C ASN A 277 23.35 -34.26 -43.72
N GLU A 278 22.74 -33.17 -44.21
CA GLU A 278 22.80 -32.78 -45.63
C GLU A 278 24.24 -32.51 -46.09
N LEU A 279 25.04 -31.81 -45.28
CA LEU A 279 26.45 -31.58 -45.56
C LEU A 279 27.24 -32.89 -45.61
N THR A 280 26.95 -33.83 -44.71
CA THR A 280 27.60 -35.16 -44.69
C THR A 280 27.27 -35.94 -45.96
N LEU A 281 26.01 -35.93 -46.39
CA LEU A 281 25.57 -36.54 -47.65
C LEU A 281 26.25 -35.86 -48.86
N SER A 282 26.33 -34.53 -48.85
CA SER A 282 27.02 -33.76 -49.90
C SER A 282 28.53 -34.03 -49.91
N SER A 283 29.16 -34.24 -48.76
CA SER A 283 30.58 -34.61 -48.67
C SER A 283 30.83 -36.03 -49.20
N GLN A 284 29.91 -36.95 -48.95
CA GLN A 284 29.96 -38.30 -49.50
C GLN A 284 29.81 -38.30 -51.02
N SER A 285 28.86 -37.51 -51.56
CA SER A 285 28.70 -37.36 -53.01
C SER A 285 29.93 -36.68 -53.64
N ALA A 286 30.50 -35.66 -53.00
CA ALA A 286 31.75 -35.05 -53.44
C ALA A 286 32.92 -36.04 -53.45
N SER A 287 33.00 -36.95 -52.46
CA SER A 287 34.03 -38.00 -52.41
C SER A 287 33.84 -39.04 -53.51
N ALA A 288 32.59 -39.42 -53.82
CA ALA A 288 32.27 -40.31 -54.94
C ALA A 288 32.66 -39.66 -56.29
N LEU A 289 32.31 -38.38 -56.47
CA LEU A 289 32.74 -37.60 -57.64
C LEU A 289 34.27 -37.51 -57.73
N HIS A 290 34.99 -37.35 -56.62
CA HIS A 290 36.45 -37.39 -56.61
C HIS A 290 37.02 -38.73 -57.08
N GLN A 291 36.41 -39.86 -56.72
CA GLN A 291 36.82 -41.18 -57.20
C GLN A 291 36.52 -41.35 -58.70
N GLU A 292 35.37 -40.90 -59.17
CA GLU A 292 35.04 -40.90 -60.60
C GLU A 292 35.99 -39.99 -61.39
N LEU A 293 36.33 -38.82 -60.85
CA LEU A 293 37.28 -37.91 -61.46
C LEU A 293 38.68 -38.55 -61.53
N HIS A 294 39.13 -39.18 -60.45
CA HIS A 294 40.40 -39.90 -60.47
C HIS A 294 40.39 -41.07 -61.47
N SER A 295 39.29 -41.81 -61.60
CA SER A 295 39.18 -42.91 -62.56
C SER A 295 39.17 -42.42 -64.01
N THR A 296 38.44 -41.33 -64.29
CA THR A 296 38.43 -40.69 -65.61
C THR A 296 39.77 -40.05 -65.94
N GLN A 297 40.48 -39.45 -64.97
CA GLN A 297 41.84 -38.95 -65.13
C GLN A 297 42.81 -40.09 -65.51
N ALA A 298 42.69 -41.24 -64.85
CA ALA A 298 43.50 -42.42 -65.17
C ALA A 298 43.19 -42.96 -66.57
N GLN A 299 41.91 -43.00 -66.97
CA GLN A 299 41.50 -43.35 -68.33
C GLN A 299 42.06 -42.35 -69.36
N LEU A 300 42.07 -41.06 -69.05
CA LEU A 300 42.62 -40.01 -69.90
C LEU A 300 44.14 -40.16 -70.05
N ASP A 301 44.86 -40.52 -68.98
CA ASP A 301 46.28 -40.80 -69.05
C ASP A 301 46.62 -42.08 -69.83
N VAL A 302 45.78 -43.13 -69.75
CA VAL A 302 45.89 -44.31 -70.61
C VAL A 302 45.64 -43.92 -72.07
N ALA A 303 44.58 -43.19 -72.37
CA ALA A 303 44.27 -42.72 -73.71
C ALA A 303 45.38 -41.80 -74.26
N ARG A 304 46.02 -40.98 -73.42
CA ARG A 304 47.20 -40.17 -73.80
C ARG A 304 48.39 -41.03 -74.19
N ARG A 305 48.66 -42.12 -73.46
CA ARG A 305 49.71 -43.08 -73.80
C ARG A 305 49.40 -43.78 -75.13
N GLU A 306 48.17 -44.26 -75.29
CA GLU A 306 47.71 -44.88 -76.55
C GLU A 306 47.78 -43.90 -77.73
N ASN A 307 47.45 -42.62 -77.53
CA ASN A 307 47.62 -41.58 -78.57
C ASN A 307 49.10 -41.33 -78.91
N GLY A 308 49.97 -41.37 -77.90
CA GLY A 308 51.43 -41.31 -78.10
C GLY A 308 51.95 -42.49 -78.91
N ASP A 309 51.48 -43.70 -78.59
CA ASP A 309 51.84 -44.94 -79.29
C ASP A 309 51.28 -44.98 -80.73
N LEU A 310 50.06 -44.48 -80.94
CA LEU A 310 49.46 -44.34 -82.27
C LEU A 310 50.16 -43.27 -83.12
N ARG A 311 50.63 -42.17 -82.52
CA ARG A 311 51.46 -41.16 -83.20
C ARG A 311 52.86 -41.69 -83.55
N ALA A 312 53.40 -42.63 -82.78
CA ALA A 312 54.66 -43.31 -83.10
C ALA A 312 54.51 -44.33 -84.25
N ARG A 313 53.28 -44.79 -84.54
CA ARG A 313 52.94 -45.60 -85.72
C ARG A 313 52.72 -44.69 -86.94
N LYS A 314 53.75 -44.50 -87.76
CA LYS A 314 53.60 -43.81 -89.06
C LYS A 314 52.65 -44.61 -89.97
N PRO A 315 51.53 -44.04 -90.46
CA PRO A 315 50.69 -44.69 -91.45
C PRO A 315 51.22 -44.42 -92.87
N ASP A 316 51.06 -45.42 -93.73
CA ASP A 316 51.36 -45.33 -95.16
C ASP A 316 50.23 -44.55 -95.87
N MET A 317 50.60 -43.47 -96.57
CA MET A 317 49.68 -42.40 -96.99
C MET A 317 49.10 -42.58 -98.41
N GLN A 318 48.39 -43.67 -98.70
CA GLN A 318 47.72 -43.84 -100.01
C GLN A 318 46.29 -44.45 -100.01
N ASP A 319 45.52 -44.34 -98.92
CA ASP A 319 44.13 -44.84 -98.91
C ASP A 319 43.10 -43.71 -98.68
N PRO A 320 42.11 -43.50 -99.59
CA PRO A 320 41.07 -42.48 -99.44
C PRO A 320 40.18 -42.63 -98.19
N GLN A 321 40.19 -43.80 -97.53
CA GLN A 321 39.48 -44.03 -96.27
C GLN A 321 40.13 -43.29 -95.08
N VAL A 322 41.46 -43.09 -95.12
CA VAL A 322 42.25 -42.44 -94.06
C VAL A 322 41.94 -40.95 -93.93
N LYS A 323 41.54 -40.25 -95.01
CA LYS A 323 41.14 -38.83 -94.94
C LYS A 323 39.77 -38.62 -94.30
N GLN A 324 38.84 -39.57 -94.44
CA GLN A 324 37.56 -39.51 -93.74
C GLN A 324 37.72 -39.86 -92.27
N ASP A 325 38.58 -40.83 -91.95
CA ASP A 325 38.88 -41.20 -90.57
C ASP A 325 39.70 -40.12 -89.84
N LEU A 326 40.59 -39.39 -90.52
CA LEU A 326 41.28 -38.23 -89.95
C LEU A 326 40.31 -37.08 -89.61
N LYS A 327 39.36 -36.77 -90.50
CA LYS A 327 38.33 -35.76 -90.22
C LYS A 327 37.42 -36.17 -89.06
N ARG A 328 36.97 -37.42 -89.02
CA ARG A 328 36.20 -37.95 -87.88
C ARG A 328 36.99 -37.90 -86.58
N MET A 329 38.29 -38.18 -86.63
CA MET A 329 39.18 -38.07 -85.48
C MET A 329 39.41 -36.63 -85.04
N GLU A 330 39.52 -35.67 -85.96
CA GLU A 330 39.59 -34.24 -85.65
C GLU A 330 38.28 -33.74 -85.02
N ASP A 331 37.13 -34.10 -85.59
CA ASP A 331 35.81 -33.75 -85.05
C ASP A 331 35.63 -34.32 -83.63
N LEU A 332 36.02 -35.58 -83.39
CA LEU A 332 36.01 -36.19 -82.05
C LEU A 332 37.00 -35.51 -81.09
N TYR A 333 38.15 -35.07 -81.58
CA TYR A 333 39.16 -34.37 -80.76
C TYR A 333 38.67 -33.00 -80.31
N ASP A 334 37.98 -32.29 -81.18
CA ASP A 334 37.39 -30.99 -80.87
C ASP A 334 36.19 -31.14 -79.92
N GLU A 335 35.36 -32.17 -80.10
CA GLU A 335 34.28 -32.51 -79.16
C GLU A 335 34.82 -32.88 -77.76
N LEU A 336 35.92 -33.63 -77.68
CA LEU A 336 36.60 -33.95 -76.42
C LEU A 336 37.25 -32.73 -75.77
N ARG A 337 37.76 -31.78 -76.55
CA ARG A 337 38.30 -30.51 -76.02
C ARG A 337 37.21 -29.60 -75.48
N GLU A 338 36.04 -29.55 -76.13
CA GLU A 338 34.89 -28.83 -75.59
C GLU A 338 34.41 -29.44 -74.27
N LYS A 339 34.21 -30.77 -74.23
CA LYS A 339 33.85 -31.46 -72.98
C LYS A 339 34.86 -31.23 -71.86
N LYS A 340 36.15 -31.18 -72.19
CA LYS A 340 37.19 -30.84 -71.21
C LYS A 340 37.04 -29.41 -70.69
N ARG A 341 36.78 -28.43 -71.57
CA ARG A 341 36.54 -27.04 -71.15
C ARG A 341 35.30 -26.91 -70.29
N GLU A 342 34.23 -27.63 -70.61
CA GLU A 342 33.00 -27.65 -69.82
C GLU A 342 33.25 -28.24 -68.43
N LEU A 343 33.99 -29.36 -68.34
CA LEU A 343 34.35 -29.97 -67.07
C LEU A 343 35.30 -29.10 -66.23
N ASP A 344 36.29 -28.46 -66.85
CA ASP A 344 37.20 -27.53 -66.17
C ASP A 344 36.41 -26.32 -65.62
N ALA A 345 35.39 -25.83 -66.36
CA ALA A 345 34.51 -24.75 -65.91
C ALA A 345 33.60 -25.18 -64.74
N GLU A 346 32.99 -26.37 -64.81
CA GLU A 346 32.21 -26.92 -63.70
C GLU A 346 33.06 -27.12 -62.43
N LEU A 347 34.33 -27.50 -62.59
CA LEU A 347 35.24 -27.75 -61.49
C LEU A 347 35.66 -26.44 -60.80
N GLU A 348 35.90 -25.38 -61.58
CA GLU A 348 36.08 -24.03 -61.03
C GLU A 348 34.84 -23.54 -60.28
N GLU A 349 33.63 -23.77 -60.82
CA GLU A 349 32.40 -23.34 -60.17
C GLU A 349 32.15 -24.08 -58.85
N LYS A 350 32.31 -25.41 -58.85
CA LYS A 350 32.14 -26.25 -57.64
C LYS A 350 33.19 -25.94 -56.58
N SER A 351 34.44 -25.66 -56.96
CA SER A 351 35.50 -25.28 -56.02
C SER A 351 35.25 -23.90 -55.39
N LYS A 352 34.78 -22.92 -56.16
CA LYS A 352 34.37 -21.60 -55.63
C LYS A 352 33.22 -21.74 -54.64
N ARG A 353 32.21 -22.54 -54.95
CA ARG A 353 31.06 -22.77 -54.07
C ARG A 353 31.45 -23.44 -52.76
N ARG A 354 32.43 -24.35 -52.80
CA ARG A 354 32.99 -24.98 -51.61
C ARG A 354 33.71 -23.98 -50.71
N ALA A 355 34.56 -23.13 -51.28
CA ALA A 355 35.27 -22.10 -50.51
C ALA A 355 34.31 -21.10 -49.84
N GLN A 356 33.20 -20.76 -50.50
CA GLN A 356 32.15 -19.92 -49.92
C GLN A 356 31.47 -20.60 -48.72
N LEU A 357 31.09 -21.88 -48.86
CA LEU A 357 30.45 -22.62 -47.77
C LEU A 357 31.38 -22.85 -46.57
N GLU A 358 32.68 -23.11 -46.81
CA GLU A 358 33.65 -23.22 -45.71
C GLU A 358 33.82 -21.89 -44.96
N ALA A 359 33.84 -20.75 -45.66
CA ALA A 359 33.89 -19.43 -45.03
C ALA A 359 32.61 -19.10 -44.23
N GLU A 360 31.42 -19.38 -44.77
CA GLU A 360 30.15 -19.20 -44.06
C GLU A 360 30.07 -20.08 -42.81
N LEU A 361 30.64 -21.29 -42.85
CA LEU A 361 30.66 -22.21 -41.72
C LEU A 361 31.61 -21.74 -40.62
N GLU A 362 32.82 -21.28 -40.96
CA GLU A 362 33.74 -20.69 -39.98
C GLU A 362 33.11 -19.47 -39.31
N GLU A 363 32.51 -18.56 -40.09
CA GLU A 363 31.82 -17.39 -39.57
C GLU A 363 30.65 -17.76 -38.65
N GLY A 364 29.82 -18.73 -39.07
CA GLY A 364 28.71 -19.24 -38.26
C GLY A 364 29.17 -19.90 -36.96
N THR A 365 30.23 -20.70 -36.99
CA THR A 365 30.77 -21.33 -35.76
C THR A 365 31.35 -20.29 -34.79
N ALA A 366 32.07 -19.29 -35.29
CA ALA A 366 32.60 -18.21 -34.47
C ALA A 366 31.49 -17.38 -33.80
N ALA A 367 30.41 -17.09 -34.55
CA ALA A 367 29.25 -16.38 -34.00
C ALA A 367 28.53 -17.18 -32.91
N VAL A 368 28.37 -18.49 -33.09
CA VAL A 368 27.75 -19.38 -32.10
C VAL A 368 28.61 -19.51 -30.83
N GLU A 369 29.92 -19.63 -30.97
CA GLU A 369 30.81 -19.67 -29.81
C GLU A 369 30.79 -18.36 -29.02
N ALA A 370 30.77 -17.21 -29.72
CA ALA A 370 30.65 -15.91 -29.08
C ALA A 370 29.33 -15.77 -28.32
N ALA A 371 28.20 -16.16 -28.93
CA ALA A 371 26.89 -16.16 -28.28
C ALA A 371 26.85 -17.08 -27.05
N ARG A 372 27.44 -18.27 -27.14
CA ARG A 372 27.50 -19.21 -26.02
C ARG A 372 28.30 -18.65 -24.84
N ARG A 373 29.44 -18.01 -25.10
CA ARG A 373 30.24 -17.36 -24.05
C ARG A 373 29.46 -16.23 -23.36
N LEU A 374 28.76 -15.42 -24.16
CA LEU A 374 27.89 -14.37 -23.63
C LEU A 374 26.78 -14.95 -22.72
N ASP A 375 26.12 -16.02 -23.16
CA ASP A 375 25.08 -16.69 -22.37
C ASP A 375 25.62 -17.28 -21.06
N GLU A 376 26.82 -17.86 -21.09
CA GLU A 376 27.50 -18.38 -19.90
C GLU A 376 27.82 -17.26 -18.91
N GLU A 377 28.33 -16.12 -19.38
CA GLU A 377 28.61 -14.95 -18.53
C GLU A 377 27.31 -14.35 -17.95
N MET A 378 26.27 -14.16 -18.76
CA MET A 378 24.98 -13.65 -18.30
C MET A 378 24.34 -14.58 -17.28
N SER A 379 24.41 -15.89 -17.49
CA SER A 379 23.89 -16.89 -16.56
C SER A 379 24.68 -16.92 -15.24
N ALA A 380 26.00 -16.70 -15.28
CA ALA A 380 26.83 -16.57 -14.09
C ALA A 380 26.46 -15.32 -13.28
N LEU A 381 26.29 -14.17 -13.96
CA LEU A 381 25.89 -12.91 -13.35
C LEU A 381 24.55 -13.04 -12.60
N VAL A 382 23.55 -13.67 -13.20
CA VAL A 382 22.23 -13.90 -12.58
C VAL A 382 22.35 -14.77 -11.31
N LYS A 383 23.20 -15.81 -11.34
CA LYS A 383 23.43 -16.67 -10.17
C LYS A 383 24.08 -15.90 -9.02
N GLU A 384 25.10 -15.09 -9.32
CA GLU A 384 25.79 -14.27 -8.31
C GLU A 384 24.85 -13.24 -7.69
N PHE A 385 24.03 -12.58 -8.50
CA PHE A 385 23.05 -11.60 -8.02
C PHE A 385 21.98 -12.25 -7.13
N SER A 386 21.51 -13.44 -7.51
CA SER A 386 20.57 -14.22 -6.69
C SER A 386 21.17 -14.60 -5.33
N ALA A 387 22.43 -15.02 -5.31
CA ALA A 387 23.15 -15.34 -4.07
C ALA A 387 23.38 -14.10 -3.21
N PHE A 388 23.66 -12.93 -3.83
CA PHE A 388 23.77 -11.66 -3.13
C PHE A 388 22.45 -11.25 -2.48
N ALA A 389 21.32 -11.31 -3.21
CA ALA A 389 19.99 -10.96 -2.68
C ALA A 389 19.62 -11.80 -1.46
N GLN A 390 19.91 -13.11 -1.48
CA GLN A 390 19.69 -14.00 -0.33
C GLN A 390 20.53 -13.60 0.89
N ARG A 391 21.81 -13.26 0.69
CA ARG A 391 22.69 -12.81 1.79
C ARG A 391 22.24 -11.46 2.35
N TYR A 392 21.79 -10.56 1.47
CA TYR A 392 21.28 -9.25 1.87
C TYR A 392 20.05 -9.38 2.77
N ASN A 393 19.06 -10.20 2.39
CA ASN A 393 17.86 -10.44 3.20
C ASN A 393 18.20 -11.02 4.58
N SER A 394 19.16 -11.95 4.64
CA SER A 394 19.66 -12.49 5.91
C SER A 394 20.31 -11.40 6.78
N ALA A 395 21.15 -10.56 6.20
CA ALA A 395 21.80 -9.46 6.91
C ALA A 395 20.79 -8.40 7.40
N GLN A 396 19.78 -8.07 6.61
CA GLN A 396 18.70 -7.16 6.99
C GLN A 396 17.93 -7.70 8.21
N LEU A 397 17.55 -8.98 8.19
CA LEU A 397 16.85 -9.63 9.31
C LEU A 397 17.68 -9.58 10.60
N LEU A 398 18.99 -9.83 10.51
CA LEU A 398 19.90 -9.72 11.66
C LEU A 398 20.01 -8.28 12.18
N CYS A 399 20.05 -7.28 11.29
CA CYS A 399 20.07 -5.87 11.67
C CYS A 399 18.77 -5.42 12.35
N THR A 400 17.62 -5.96 11.94
CA THR A 400 16.34 -5.69 12.59
C THR A 400 16.20 -6.40 13.94
N ALA A 401 16.82 -7.58 14.09
CA ALA A 401 16.80 -8.34 15.33
C ALA A 401 17.72 -7.79 16.43
N ASP A 402 18.77 -7.03 16.08
CA ASP A 402 19.75 -6.42 17.00
C ASP A 402 19.17 -5.27 17.86
N GLY A 403 17.90 -4.89 17.66
CA GLY A 403 17.20 -3.89 18.46
C GLY A 403 17.69 -2.43 18.29
N ASN A 404 18.72 -2.20 17.47
CA ASN A 404 19.21 -0.86 17.10
C ASN A 404 19.53 -0.74 15.59
N PRO A 405 18.50 -0.78 14.72
CA PRO A 405 18.67 -0.71 13.27
C PRO A 405 19.24 0.64 12.79
N ALA A 406 19.12 1.70 13.60
CA ALA A 406 19.61 3.04 13.26
C ALA A 406 21.13 3.09 13.02
N ARG A 407 21.90 2.20 13.67
CA ARG A 407 23.36 2.11 13.50
C ARG A 407 23.77 1.74 12.07
N PHE A 408 22.95 0.95 11.37
CA PHE A 408 23.26 0.44 10.03
C PHE A 408 22.67 1.28 8.90
N ARG A 409 21.89 2.33 9.22
CA ARG A 409 21.25 3.22 8.25
C ARG A 409 22.21 3.81 7.20
N PRO A 410 23.41 4.32 7.54
CA PRO A 410 24.35 4.83 6.53
C PRO A 410 24.84 3.76 5.56
N LEU A 411 24.96 2.52 6.03
CA LEU A 411 25.41 1.39 5.23
C LEU A 411 24.32 0.96 4.22
N PHE A 412 23.07 0.89 4.67
CA PHE A 412 21.92 0.62 3.79
C PHE A 412 21.72 1.73 2.76
N GLN A 413 21.95 2.99 3.13
CA GLN A 413 21.87 4.11 2.19
C GLN A 413 22.95 4.02 1.10
N ALA A 414 24.20 3.73 1.45
CA ALA A 414 25.27 3.51 0.48
C ALA A 414 25.01 2.30 -0.45
N LEU A 415 24.43 1.22 0.09
CA LEU A 415 23.97 0.07 -0.68
C LEU A 415 22.84 0.45 -1.65
N GLY A 416 21.87 1.24 -1.19
CA GLY A 416 20.78 1.76 -2.01
C GLY A 416 21.29 2.60 -3.17
N ASP A 417 22.27 3.49 -2.94
CA ASP A 417 22.88 4.30 -4.00
C ASP A 417 23.62 3.44 -5.04
N LEU A 418 24.33 2.39 -4.59
CA LEU A 418 25.05 1.48 -5.48
C LEU A 418 24.08 0.66 -6.35
N VAL A 419 23.04 0.10 -5.73
CA VAL A 419 21.99 -0.66 -6.44
C VAL A 419 21.21 0.26 -7.39
N GLY A 420 20.94 1.51 -7.00
CA GLY A 420 20.30 2.51 -7.84
C GLY A 420 21.09 2.81 -9.11
N LYS A 421 22.42 2.97 -9.01
CA LYS A 421 23.29 3.13 -10.19
C LYS A 421 23.25 1.90 -11.09
N PHE A 422 23.37 0.70 -10.52
CA PHE A 422 23.27 -0.55 -11.26
C PHE A 422 21.92 -0.70 -11.98
N HIS A 423 20.81 -0.33 -11.33
CA HIS A 423 19.48 -0.38 -11.92
C HIS A 423 19.36 0.56 -13.13
N ILE A 424 19.93 1.76 -13.05
CA ILE A 424 19.99 2.71 -14.17
C ILE A 424 20.79 2.12 -15.33
N GLU A 425 21.93 1.49 -15.06
CA GLU A 425 22.75 0.85 -16.09
C GLU A 425 22.03 -0.34 -16.74
N ILE A 426 21.34 -1.18 -15.95
CA ILE A 426 20.54 -2.30 -16.46
C ILE A 426 19.39 -1.79 -17.33
N THR A 427 18.65 -0.76 -16.88
CA THR A 427 17.55 -0.18 -17.67
C THR A 427 18.05 0.56 -18.91
N ALA A 428 19.25 1.14 -18.88
CA ALA A 428 19.89 1.71 -20.07
C ALA A 428 20.27 0.61 -21.07
N ALA A 429 20.85 -0.50 -20.60
CA ALA A 429 21.16 -1.66 -21.44
C ALA A 429 19.89 -2.27 -22.06
N LEU A 430 18.81 -2.39 -21.28
CA LEU A 430 17.50 -2.90 -21.75
C LEU A 430 16.84 -1.99 -22.80
N LYS A 431 17.14 -0.68 -22.79
CA LYS A 431 16.68 0.25 -23.84
C LYS A 431 17.54 0.20 -25.11
N ALA A 432 18.77 -0.28 -25.00
CA ALA A 432 19.73 -0.32 -26.09
C ALA A 432 19.73 -1.67 -26.84
N ALA A 433 19.31 -2.76 -26.17
CA ALA A 433 18.99 -4.05 -26.76
C ALA A 433 17.62 -4.04 -27.44
#